data_AF-A0A800F296-F1
#
_entry.id   AF-A0A800F296-F1
#
_cell.length_a   1.000
_cell.length_b   1.000
_cell.length_c   1.000
_cell.angle_alpha   90.00
_cell.angle_beta   90.00
_cell.angle_gamma   90.00
#
_symmetry.space_group_name_H-M   'P 1'
#
loop_
_entity.id
_entity.type
_entity.pdbx_description
1 polymer ?
#
loop_
_entity_poly.entity_id
_entity_poly.type
_entity_poly.pdbx_seq_one_letter_code
_entity_poly.pdbx_strand_id
1 'polypeptide(L)'
;MISGNYKEGIKHGIQRHWYSNGQLELEEHYNMGKEDGLRLTWYENGNQWSTENYKNGLAEGDVFFWYENGVKMRESTYANGIITDKPKRYNIIGELINENK
;
A
#
# COMPACT_ATOMS: atom_id res chain seq x y z
N MET A 1 2.42 -2.11 -18.30
CA MET A 1 3.42 -1.08 -18.69
C MET A 1 4.14 -0.60 -17.43
N ILE A 2 5.32 0.01 -17.52
CA ILE A 2 6.03 0.61 -16.38
C ILE A 2 6.41 2.03 -16.76
N SER A 3 6.13 3.00 -15.89
CA SER A 3 6.60 4.38 -16.04
C SER A 3 7.34 4.75 -14.76
N GLY A 4 8.57 5.22 -14.90
CA GLY A 4 9.42 5.51 -13.77
C GLY A 4 10.27 6.74 -13.95
N ASN A 5 10.36 7.53 -12.89
CA ASN A 5 11.28 8.65 -12.79
C ASN A 5 12.60 8.16 -12.15
N TYR A 6 13.72 8.43 -12.81
CA TYR A 6 15.05 8.09 -12.32
C TYR A 6 15.91 9.35 -12.27
N LYS A 7 16.64 9.55 -11.18
CA LYS A 7 17.65 10.59 -11.04
C LYS A 7 19.00 9.88 -10.86
N GLU A 8 19.93 10.11 -11.79
CA GLU A 8 21.27 9.48 -11.78
C GLU A 8 21.24 7.94 -11.72
N GLY A 9 20.24 7.32 -12.36
CA GLY A 9 20.04 5.87 -12.36
C GLY A 9 19.35 5.32 -11.10
N ILE A 10 18.98 6.18 -10.15
CA ILE A 10 18.30 5.83 -8.91
C ILE A 10 16.81 6.18 -9.01
N LYS A 11 15.91 5.29 -8.55
CA LYS A 11 14.47 5.58 -8.51
C LYS A 11 14.20 6.86 -7.71
N HIS A 12 13.48 7.80 -8.28
CA HIS A 12 13.12 9.07 -7.64
C HIS A 12 11.83 9.61 -8.23
N GLY A 13 10.89 10.07 -7.43
CA GLY A 13 9.54 10.45 -7.87
C GLY A 13 8.58 9.27 -7.96
N ILE A 14 7.47 9.47 -8.65
CA ILE A 14 6.39 8.48 -8.75
C ILE A 14 6.76 7.40 -9.78
N GLN A 15 6.55 6.15 -9.38
CA GLN A 15 6.64 4.94 -10.19
C GLN A 15 5.24 4.35 -10.35
N ARG A 16 4.90 3.90 -11.55
CA ARG A 16 3.60 3.27 -11.82
C ARG A 16 3.75 1.99 -12.62
N HIS A 17 2.95 1.01 -12.26
CA HIS A 17 2.79 -0.24 -12.98
C HIS A 17 1.33 -0.43 -13.34
N TRP A 18 1.09 -1.05 -14.50
CA TRP A 18 -0.25 -1.29 -15.01
C TRP A 18 -0.39 -2.73 -15.45
N TYR A 19 -1.55 -3.30 -15.13
CA TYR A 19 -2.04 -4.56 -15.65
C TYR A 19 -2.12 -4.58 -17.18
N SER A 20 -2.27 -5.78 -17.73
CA SER A 20 -2.40 -5.99 -19.17
C SER A 20 -3.65 -5.31 -19.74
N ASN A 21 -4.70 -5.16 -18.93
CA ASN A 21 -5.95 -4.49 -19.27
C ASN A 21 -5.87 -2.94 -19.22
N GLY A 22 -4.70 -2.38 -18.87
CA GLY A 22 -4.47 -0.94 -18.78
C GLY A 22 -4.88 -0.29 -17.45
N GLN A 23 -5.41 -1.05 -16.50
CA GLN A 23 -5.69 -0.56 -15.15
C GLN A 23 -4.40 -0.42 -14.34
N LEU A 24 -4.37 0.55 -13.44
CA LEU A 24 -3.24 0.80 -12.55
C LEU A 24 -3.13 -0.36 -11.56
N GLU A 25 -1.95 -0.95 -11.44
CA GLU A 25 -1.65 -2.06 -10.52
C GLU A 25 -0.96 -1.55 -9.26
N LEU A 26 -0.04 -0.59 -9.42
CA LEU A 26 0.84 -0.09 -8.37
C LEU A 26 1.24 1.35 -8.65
N GLU A 27 1.25 2.17 -7.62
CA GLU A 27 1.84 3.51 -7.60
C GLU A 27 2.71 3.61 -6.36
N GLU A 28 3.99 3.95 -6.54
CA GLU A 28 4.98 4.04 -5.45
C GLU A 28 5.74 5.37 -5.54
N HIS A 29 5.95 6.00 -4.39
CA HIS A 29 6.74 7.21 -4.28
C HIS A 29 8.16 6.87 -3.83
N TYR A 30 9.16 7.26 -4.60
CA TYR A 30 10.56 7.08 -4.26
C TYR A 30 11.29 8.39 -4.06
N ASN A 31 12.25 8.41 -3.15
CA ASN A 31 13.22 9.48 -2.99
C ASN A 31 14.61 8.88 -2.85
N MET A 32 15.48 9.11 -3.84
CA MET A 32 16.87 8.64 -3.84
C MET A 32 16.98 7.12 -3.57
N GLY A 33 16.08 6.34 -4.20
CA GLY A 33 16.11 4.88 -4.18
C GLY A 33 15.36 4.25 -3.01
N LYS A 34 14.80 5.05 -2.10
CA LYS A 34 13.99 4.58 -0.97
C LYS A 34 12.53 4.96 -1.17
N GLU A 35 11.61 4.13 -0.71
CA GLU A 35 10.20 4.50 -0.64
C GLU A 35 10.02 5.67 0.34
N ASP A 36 9.37 6.73 -0.11
CA ASP A 36 9.20 7.97 0.63
C ASP A 36 7.92 8.66 0.15
N GLY A 37 6.83 8.36 0.84
CA GLY A 37 5.46 8.73 0.50
C GLY A 37 4.53 7.53 0.34
N LEU A 38 3.47 7.74 -0.45
CA LEU A 38 2.42 6.75 -0.63
C LEU A 38 2.86 5.58 -1.51
N ARG A 39 2.38 4.41 -1.12
CA ARG A 39 2.35 3.18 -1.92
C ARG A 39 0.90 2.71 -2.01
N LEU A 40 0.40 2.65 -3.22
CA LEU A 40 -0.97 2.29 -3.54
C LEU A 40 -0.95 1.07 -4.45
N THR A 41 -1.75 0.06 -4.12
CA THR A 41 -1.95 -1.12 -4.98
C THR A 41 -3.42 -1.35 -5.26
N TRP A 42 -3.72 -1.89 -6.43
CA TRP A 42 -5.07 -2.18 -6.86
C TRP A 42 -5.16 -3.62 -7.39
N TYR A 43 -6.35 -4.20 -7.32
CA TYR A 43 -6.71 -5.43 -8.03
C TYR A 43 -6.88 -5.15 -9.53
N GLU A 44 -6.83 -6.19 -10.36
CA GLU A 44 -7.04 -6.07 -11.82
C GLU A 44 -8.43 -5.58 -12.22
N ASN A 45 -9.39 -5.58 -11.28
CA ASN A 45 -10.71 -4.99 -11.45
C ASN A 45 -10.79 -3.48 -11.10
N GLY A 46 -9.70 -2.91 -10.56
CA GLY A 46 -9.56 -1.50 -10.26
C GLY A 46 -9.87 -1.12 -8.81
N ASN A 47 -10.33 -2.08 -8.00
CA ASN A 47 -10.55 -1.86 -6.58
C ASN A 47 -9.21 -1.79 -5.83
N GLN A 48 -9.16 -1.00 -4.76
CA GLN A 48 -7.95 -0.84 -3.96
C GLN A 48 -7.60 -2.15 -3.25
N TRP A 49 -6.34 -2.58 -3.33
CA TRP A 49 -5.78 -3.69 -2.53
C TRP A 49 -5.16 -3.17 -1.24
N SER A 50 -4.25 -2.20 -1.32
CA SER A 50 -3.61 -1.57 -0.15
C SER A 50 -3.33 -0.09 -0.36
N THR A 51 -3.27 0.62 0.76
CA THR A 51 -2.71 1.96 0.88
C THR A 51 -1.72 1.91 2.03
N GLU A 52 -0.48 2.21 1.71
CA GLU A 52 0.64 2.16 2.62
C GLU A 52 1.40 3.49 2.51
N ASN A 53 2.06 3.91 3.58
CA ASN A 53 2.87 5.11 3.57
C ASN A 53 4.24 4.78 4.14
N TYR A 54 5.27 5.30 3.50
CA TYR A 54 6.66 5.04 3.82
C TYR A 54 7.42 6.34 4.05
N LYS A 55 8.41 6.29 4.92
CA LYS A 55 9.37 7.36 5.14
C LYS A 55 10.76 6.76 5.22
N ASN A 56 11.64 7.14 4.30
CA ASN A 56 12.99 6.60 4.19
C ASN A 56 13.05 5.06 4.11
N GLY A 57 12.07 4.43 3.47
CA GLY A 57 11.96 2.98 3.31
C GLY A 57 11.35 2.24 4.50
N LEU A 58 10.83 2.94 5.51
CA LEU A 58 10.13 2.34 6.66
C LEU A 58 8.65 2.72 6.62
N ALA A 59 7.76 1.77 6.93
CA ALA A 59 6.34 2.06 7.05
C ALA A 59 6.07 3.11 8.15
N GLU A 60 5.24 4.09 7.83
CA GLU A 60 4.98 5.26 8.68
C GLU A 60 3.52 5.71 8.52
N GLY A 61 2.76 5.76 9.61
CA GLY A 61 1.34 6.11 9.63
C GLY A 61 0.42 4.92 9.40
N ASP A 62 -0.80 5.21 8.95
CA ASP A 62 -1.83 4.20 8.77
C ASP A 62 -1.63 3.40 7.48
N VAL A 63 -1.81 2.09 7.62
CA VAL A 63 -1.75 1.09 6.57
C VAL A 63 -3.09 0.37 6.52
N PHE A 64 -3.66 0.30 5.33
CA PHE A 64 -4.96 -0.34 5.09
C PHE A 64 -4.85 -1.38 3.98
N PHE A 65 -5.62 -2.46 4.14
CA PHE A 65 -5.81 -3.47 3.11
C PHE A 65 -7.30 -3.74 2.94
N TRP A 66 -7.70 -4.07 1.71
CA TRP A 66 -9.09 -4.37 1.36
C TRP A 66 -9.16 -5.68 0.58
N TYR A 67 -10.30 -6.35 0.72
CA TYR A 67 -10.72 -7.43 -0.17
C TYR A 67 -11.07 -6.89 -1.55
N GLU A 68 -11.09 -7.78 -2.54
CA GLU A 68 -11.42 -7.44 -3.92
C GLU A 68 -12.81 -6.82 -4.09
N ASN A 69 -13.74 -7.07 -3.16
CA ASN A 69 -15.07 -6.45 -3.13
C ASN A 69 -15.08 -5.03 -2.50
N GLY A 70 -13.93 -4.49 -2.11
CA GLY A 70 -13.78 -3.18 -1.47
C GLY A 70 -14.04 -3.18 0.04
N VAL A 71 -14.34 -4.32 0.66
CA VAL A 71 -14.47 -4.41 2.12
C VAL A 71 -13.09 -4.31 2.76
N LYS A 72 -12.93 -3.44 3.76
CA LYS A 72 -11.68 -3.31 4.52
C LYS A 72 -11.36 -4.65 5.16
N MET A 73 -10.16 -5.16 4.93
CA MET A 73 -9.64 -6.43 5.46
C MET A 73 -8.79 -6.20 6.71
N ARG A 74 -7.95 -5.16 6.71
CA ARG A 74 -7.02 -4.89 7.80
C ARG A 74 -6.72 -3.40 7.90
N GLU A 75 -6.52 -2.93 9.12
CA GLU A 75 -5.90 -1.64 9.41
C GLU A 75 -4.84 -1.77 10.49
N SER A 76 -3.77 -1.01 10.36
CA SER A 76 -2.59 -1.04 11.24
C SER A 76 -1.92 0.33 11.20
N THR A 77 -1.35 0.77 12.32
CA THR A 77 -0.60 2.03 12.38
C THR A 77 0.86 1.72 12.67
N TYR A 78 1.77 2.37 11.95
CA TYR A 78 3.21 2.15 12.06
C TYR A 78 3.94 3.45 12.41
N ALA A 79 5.02 3.34 13.18
CA ALA A 79 6.00 4.39 13.40
C ALA A 79 7.41 3.80 13.25
N ASN A 80 8.21 4.34 12.34
CA ASN A 80 9.54 3.84 12.01
C ASN A 80 9.58 2.33 11.71
N GLY A 81 8.57 1.84 10.98
CA GLY A 81 8.44 0.42 10.61
C GLY A 81 7.93 -0.49 11.73
N ILE A 82 7.62 0.04 12.91
CA ILE A 82 7.10 -0.72 14.05
C ILE A 82 5.61 -0.44 14.22
N ILE A 83 4.80 -1.48 14.41
CA ILE A 83 3.37 -1.34 14.66
C ILE A 83 3.13 -0.66 16.02
N THR A 84 2.31 0.41 16.05
CA THR A 84 2.04 1.20 17.25
C THR A 84 0.79 0.73 18.00
N ASP A 85 -0.19 0.23 17.26
CA ASP A 85 -1.50 -0.16 17.79
C ASP A 85 -1.82 -1.61 17.45
N LYS A 86 -2.74 -2.20 18.22
CA LYS A 86 -3.24 -3.54 17.89
C LYS A 86 -3.94 -3.48 16.53
N PRO A 87 -3.47 -4.24 15.53
CA PRO A 87 -4.08 -4.23 14.22
C PRO A 87 -5.50 -4.79 14.30
N LYS A 88 -6.41 -4.20 13.54
CA LYS A 88 -7.78 -4.70 13.40
C LYS A 88 -7.87 -5.49 12.10
N ARG A 89 -8.60 -6.59 12.16
CA ARG A 89 -8.85 -7.48 11.02
C ARG A 89 -10.34 -7.66 10.87
N TYR A 90 -10.79 -7.69 9.63
CA TYR A 90 -12.20 -7.81 9.30
C TYR A 90 -12.34 -8.97 8.30
N ASN A 91 -13.47 -9.67 8.35
CA ASN A 91 -13.79 -10.70 7.36
C ASN A 91 -14.32 -10.06 6.06
N ILE A 92 -14.57 -10.89 5.03
CA ILE A 92 -15.00 -10.42 3.70
C ILE A 92 -16.37 -9.72 3.68
N ILE A 93 -17.15 -9.83 4.77
CA ILE A 93 -18.43 -9.13 4.95
C ILE A 93 -18.33 -7.91 5.87
N GLY A 94 -17.12 -7.58 6.36
CA GLY A 94 -16.82 -6.34 7.09
C GLY A 94 -16.94 -6.44 8.61
N GLU A 95 -17.09 -7.64 9.16
CA GLU A 95 -17.18 -7.84 10.61
C GLU A 95 -15.78 -7.97 11.21
N LEU A 96 -15.57 -7.32 12.37
CA LEU A 96 -14.32 -7.39 13.11
C LEU A 96 -14.07 -8.83 13.59
N ILE A 97 -12.94 -9.40 13.19
CA ILE A 97 -12.47 -10.70 13.64
C ILE A 97 -11.81 -10.48 15.00
N ASN A 98 -12.52 -10.82 16.07
CA ASN A 98 -11.96 -10.87 17.40
C ASN A 98 -11.09 -12.12 17.53
N GLU A 99 -9.77 -11.94 17.47
CA GLU A 99 -8.81 -12.96 17.90
C GLU A 99 -8.85 -13.01 19.44
N ASN A 100 -9.88 -13.64 20.00
CA ASN A 100 -9.86 -14.07 21.39
C ASN A 100 -8.70 -15.05 21.55
N LYS A 101 -7.72 -14.65 22.35
CA LYS A 101 -6.48 -15.38 22.61
C LYS A 101 -6.70 -16.52 23.59
#